data_AF-A0A8S0SI71-F1
#
_entry.id   AF-A0A8S0SI71-F1
#
_cell.length_a   1.000
_cell.length_b   1.000
_cell.length_c   1.000
_cell.angle_alpha   90.00
_cell.angle_beta   90.00
_cell.angle_gamma   90.00
#
_symmetry.space_group_name_H-M   'P 1'
#
loop_
_entity.id
_entity.type
_entity.pdbx_description
1 polymer ?
#
loop_
_entity_poly.entity_id
_entity_poly.type
_entity_poly.pdbx_seq_one_letter_code
_entity_poly.pdbx_strand_id
1 'polypeptide(L)'
;MVMKKSKRIISLTEIIEEGKDRNPKYPRIRAPSRNKLDHYQILKYPLTTESAKKKIEDNNTLVFIRADKKKIKDSVKKMYDTRQKKRKSEHSDQAR
;
A
#
# COMPACT_ATOMS: atom_id res chain seq x y z
N MET A 1 30.93 -21.50 57.12
CA MET A 1 30.74 -22.09 55.78
C MET A 1 29.36 -21.66 55.27
N VAL A 2 29.25 -20.53 54.56
CA VAL A 2 27.97 -20.03 54.04
C VAL A 2 27.99 -20.20 52.53
N MET A 3 27.29 -21.22 52.05
CA MET A 3 27.12 -21.48 50.63
C MET A 3 26.20 -20.40 50.05
N LYS A 4 26.79 -19.41 49.39
CA LYS A 4 26.03 -18.43 48.60
C LYS A 4 25.43 -19.16 47.39
N LYS A 5 24.14 -19.49 47.48
CA LYS A 5 23.35 -20.08 46.41
C LYS A 5 23.26 -19.06 45.27
N SER A 6 24.14 -19.20 44.28
CA SER A 6 24.18 -18.37 43.08
C SER A 6 22.93 -18.66 42.25
N LYS A 7 21.88 -17.87 42.47
CA LYS A 7 20.74 -17.80 41.56
C LYS A 7 21.24 -17.01 40.35
N ARG A 8 21.72 -17.72 39.32
CA ARG A 8 21.92 -17.16 37.98
C ARG A 8 20.55 -16.70 37.50
N ILE A 9 20.27 -15.41 37.64
CA ILE A 9 19.20 -14.74 36.92
C ILE A 9 19.69 -14.71 35.49
N ILE A 10 19.26 -15.69 34.69
CA ILE A 10 19.50 -15.72 33.25
C ILE A 10 18.81 -14.47 32.72
N SER A 11 19.62 -13.49 32.32
CA SER A 11 19.13 -12.24 31.75
C SER A 11 18.29 -12.57 30.51
N LEU A 12 17.10 -11.97 30.39
CA LEU A 12 16.15 -12.20 29.29
C LEU A 12 16.77 -11.95 27.90
N THR A 13 17.96 -11.35 27.85
CA THR A 13 18.79 -11.11 26.69
C THR A 13 19.48 -12.36 26.13
N GLU A 14 19.67 -13.44 26.90
CA GLU A 14 20.32 -14.68 26.41
C GLU A 14 19.39 -15.57 25.56
N ILE A 15 18.06 -15.36 25.61
CA ILE A 15 17.09 -16.25 24.94
C ILE A 15 16.94 -15.94 23.44
N ILE A 16 17.47 -14.82 22.94
CA ILE A 16 17.26 -14.38 21.54
C ILE A 16 18.38 -14.88 20.60
N GLU A 17 19.46 -15.48 21.10
CA GLU A 17 20.62 -15.87 20.26
C GLU A 17 20.48 -17.21 19.49
N GLU A 18 19.44 -18.02 19.73
CA GLU A 18 19.24 -19.28 18.97
C GLU A 18 18.55 -19.10 17.61
N GLY A 19 18.35 -17.87 17.15
CA GLY A 19 17.95 -17.55 15.79
C GLY A 19 19.13 -17.04 14.96
N LYS A 20 20.00 -17.93 14.47
CA LYS A 20 21.14 -17.52 13.62
C LYS A 20 20.62 -16.74 12.40
N ASP A 21 20.86 -15.43 12.39
CA ASP A 21 20.48 -14.56 11.28
C ASP A 21 21.22 -14.97 10.00
N ARG A 22 20.48 -15.05 8.90
CA ARG A 22 21.03 -15.40 7.59
C ARG A 22 21.87 -14.21 7.09
N ASN A 23 23.21 -14.36 7.09
CA ASN A 23 24.15 -13.41 6.52
C ASN A 23 24.67 -13.90 5.14
N PRO A 24 23.92 -13.69 4.03
CA PRO A 24 24.35 -14.14 2.71
C PRO A 24 25.55 -13.31 2.22
N LYS A 25 26.56 -13.98 1.63
CA LYS A 25 27.77 -13.34 1.08
C LYS A 25 27.47 -12.36 -0.07
N TYR A 26 26.31 -12.46 -0.71
CA TYR A 26 25.89 -11.63 -1.83
C TYR A 26 24.37 -11.43 -1.83
N PRO A 27 23.87 -10.30 -2.37
CA PRO A 27 22.44 -10.08 -2.49
C PRO A 27 21.82 -11.09 -3.47
N ARG A 28 20.69 -11.69 -3.09
CA ARG A 28 19.96 -12.64 -3.95
C ARG A 28 19.34 -11.99 -5.18
N ILE A 29 19.08 -10.68 -5.11
CA ILE A 29 18.48 -9.90 -6.18
C ILE A 29 19.36 -8.68 -6.40
N ARG A 30 19.77 -8.46 -7.66
CA ARG A 30 20.67 -7.34 -8.02
C ARG A 30 19.98 -5.98 -7.92
N ALA A 31 18.68 -5.91 -8.18
CA ALA A 31 17.89 -4.69 -8.12
C ALA A 31 16.53 -4.95 -7.46
N PRO A 32 15.99 -4.02 -6.66
CA PRO A 32 14.67 -4.18 -6.07
C PRO A 32 13.60 -4.33 -7.15
N SER A 33 12.63 -5.23 -6.93
CA SER A 33 11.50 -5.39 -7.85
C SER A 33 10.65 -4.12 -7.84
N ARG A 34 10.28 -3.65 -9.03
CA ARG A 34 9.25 -2.62 -9.17
C ARG A 34 7.87 -3.14 -8.74
N ASN A 35 7.04 -2.25 -8.21
CA ASN A 35 5.63 -2.54 -7.96
C ASN A 35 4.93 -2.84 -9.30
N LYS A 36 4.36 -4.04 -9.43
CA LYS A 36 3.70 -4.51 -10.66
C LYS A 36 2.32 -3.89 -10.89
N LEU A 37 1.71 -3.33 -9.84
CA LEU A 37 0.39 -2.70 -9.88
C LEU A 37 0.53 -1.26 -9.41
N ASP A 38 0.73 -0.35 -10.36
CA ASP A 38 0.78 1.09 -10.08
C ASP A 38 -0.62 1.70 -9.97
N HIS A 39 -0.75 2.84 -9.29
CA HIS A 39 -2.02 3.52 -9.04
C HIS A 39 -2.79 3.84 -10.32
N TYR A 40 -2.08 4.25 -11.37
CA TYR A 40 -2.67 4.52 -12.68
C TYR A 40 -3.20 3.25 -13.34
N GLN A 41 -2.46 2.14 -13.24
CA GLN A 41 -2.88 0.86 -13.82
C GLN A 41 -4.14 0.31 -13.13
N ILE A 42 -4.29 0.57 -11.83
CA ILE A 42 -5.48 0.19 -11.05
C ILE A 42 -6.73 0.92 -11.57
N LEU A 43 -6.65 2.22 -11.85
CA LEU A 43 -7.80 3.01 -12.30
C LEU A 43 -8.10 2.89 -13.79
N LYS A 44 -7.09 2.58 -14.62
CA LYS A 44 -7.21 2.62 -16.09
C LYS A 44 -8.14 1.53 -16.66
N TYR A 45 -8.22 0.37 -16.01
CA TYR A 45 -8.96 -0.78 -16.54
C TYR A 45 -9.91 -1.36 -15.48
N PRO A 46 -11.08 -0.75 -15.29
CA PRO A 46 -12.18 -1.40 -14.57
C PRO A 46 -12.63 -2.66 -15.32
N LEU A 47 -13.35 -3.55 -14.64
CA LEU A 47 -13.93 -4.75 -15.21
C LEU A 47 -15.04 -4.37 -16.19
N THR A 48 -14.97 -4.91 -17.41
CA THR A 48 -15.87 -4.58 -18.52
C THR A 48 -16.78 -5.73 -18.94
N THR A 49 -17.12 -6.66 -18.04
CA THR A 49 -18.14 -7.69 -18.33
C THR A 49 -19.52 -7.05 -18.43
N GLU A 50 -20.47 -7.66 -19.13
CA GLU A 50 -21.82 -7.09 -19.33
C GLU A 50 -22.50 -6.72 -18.00
N SER A 51 -22.45 -7.61 -17.02
CA SER A 51 -22.98 -7.37 -15.67
C SER A 51 -22.24 -6.27 -14.91
N ALA A 52 -20.93 -6.14 -15.10
CA ALA A 52 -20.13 -5.08 -14.49
C ALA A 52 -20.37 -3.73 -15.15
N LYS A 53 -20.44 -3.69 -16.49
CA LYS A 53 -20.75 -2.50 -17.27
C LYS A 53 -22.12 -1.93 -16.87
N LYS A 54 -23.13 -2.79 -16.75
CA LYS A 54 -24.45 -2.38 -16.26
C LYS A 54 -24.37 -1.77 -14.85
N LYS A 55 -23.64 -2.38 -13.91
CA LYS A 55 -23.45 -1.83 -12.56
C LYS A 55 -22.70 -0.50 -12.52
N ILE A 56 -21.81 -0.28 -13.50
CA ILE A 56 -21.09 0.99 -13.65
C ILE A 56 -22.07 2.11 -14.02
N GLU A 57 -22.99 1.83 -14.94
CA GLU A 57 -23.99 2.78 -15.42
C GLU A 57 -25.10 3.03 -14.38
N ASP A 58 -25.66 1.96 -13.79
CA ASP A 58 -26.82 2.07 -12.88
C ASP A 58 -26.49 2.73 -11.53
N ASN A 59 -25.32 2.41 -10.96
CA ASN A 59 -24.97 2.80 -9.59
C ASN A 59 -23.84 3.84 -9.53
N ASN A 60 -23.31 4.28 -10.67
CA ASN A 60 -22.13 5.14 -10.75
C ASN A 60 -20.91 4.55 -9.99
N THR A 61 -20.73 3.23 -10.04
CA THR A 61 -19.61 2.53 -9.38
C THR A 61 -18.57 2.07 -10.40
N LEU A 62 -17.34 1.81 -9.97
CA LEU A 62 -16.35 1.15 -10.82
C LEU A 62 -16.01 -0.22 -10.23
N VAL A 63 -16.12 -1.27 -11.03
CA VAL A 63 -15.81 -2.64 -10.61
C VAL A 63 -14.35 -2.94 -10.95
N PHE A 64 -13.56 -3.44 -10.00
CA PHE A 64 -12.14 -3.77 -10.20
C PHE A 64 -11.85 -5.23 -9.81
N ILE A 65 -10.98 -5.91 -10.56
CA ILE A 65 -10.65 -7.33 -10.35
C ILE A 65 -9.20 -7.59 -9.90
N ARG A 66 -8.29 -6.64 -10.12
CA ARG A 66 -6.83 -6.85 -9.94
C ARG A 66 -6.23 -6.13 -8.73
N ALA A 67 -7.05 -5.48 -7.91
CA ALA A 67 -6.56 -4.63 -6.83
C ALA A 67 -7.40 -4.79 -5.56
N ASP A 68 -6.72 -4.72 -4.41
CA ASP A 68 -7.36 -4.75 -3.10
C ASP A 68 -8.05 -3.41 -2.78
N LYS A 69 -9.05 -3.45 -1.90
CA LYS A 69 -9.80 -2.25 -1.46
C LYS A 69 -8.89 -1.11 -1.00
N LYS A 70 -7.83 -1.41 -0.25
CA LYS A 70 -6.85 -0.41 0.22
C LYS A 70 -6.14 0.27 -0.95
N LYS A 71 -5.62 -0.52 -1.90
CA LYS A 71 -4.93 -0.01 -3.09
C LYS A 71 -5.85 0.84 -3.97
N ILE A 72 -7.11 0.45 -4.13
CA ILE A 72 -8.11 1.22 -4.87
C ILE A 72 -8.36 2.56 -4.17
N LYS A 73 -8.61 2.55 -2.85
CA LYS A 73 -8.82 3.76 -2.06
C LYS A 73 -7.64 4.73 -2.16
N ASP A 74 -6.43 4.22 -1.97
CA ASP A 74 -5.21 5.03 -2.03
C ASP A 74 -4.97 5.59 -3.45
N SER A 75 -5.26 4.80 -4.48
CA SER A 75 -5.11 5.24 -5.88
C SER A 75 -6.11 6.32 -6.25
N VAL A 76 -7.39 6.15 -5.88
CA VAL A 76 -8.43 7.18 -6.09
C VAL A 76 -8.04 8.47 -5.34
N LYS A 77 -7.70 8.35 -4.07
CA LYS A 77 -7.28 9.49 -3.23
C LYS A 77 -6.11 10.24 -3.87
N LYS A 78 -5.03 9.53 -4.22
CA LYS A 78 -3.83 10.14 -4.80
C LYS A 78 -4.06 10.81 -6.16
N MET A 79 -4.96 10.26 -6.99
CA MET A 79 -5.21 10.75 -8.34
C MET A 79 -6.22 11.91 -8.40
N TYR A 80 -7.24 11.89 -7.55
CA TYR A 80 -8.30 12.90 -7.57
C TYR A 80 -8.07 14.03 -6.55
N ASP A 81 -7.47 13.78 -5.38
CA ASP A 81 -7.16 14.84 -4.41
C ASP A 81 -6.10 15.81 -4.94
N THR A 82 -5.15 15.33 -5.77
CA THR A 82 -4.12 16.17 -6.39
C THR A 82 -4.70 17.12 -7.46
N ARG A 83 -5.81 16.75 -8.11
CA ARG A 83 -6.47 17.58 -9.15
C ARG A 83 -7.33 18.70 -8.55
N GLN A 84 -7.78 18.54 -7.30
CA GLN A 84 -8.55 19.52 -6.53
C GLN A 84 -7.67 20.62 -5.89
N LYS A 85 -6.33 20.57 -6.05
CA LYS A 85 -5.40 21.60 -5.56
C LYS A 85 -5.55 22.87 -6.43
N LYS A 86 -6.65 23.58 -6.19
CA LYS A 86 -6.96 24.99 -6.48
C LYS A 86 -6.45 25.50 -7.83
N ARG A 87 -7.16 25.18 -8.93
CA ARG A 87 -7.22 26.14 -10.04
C ARG A 87 -8.09 27.30 -9.57
N LYS A 88 -7.46 28.42 -9.17
CA LYS A 88 -8.16 29.70 -9.14
C LYS A 88 -8.48 30.06 -10.60
N SER A 89 -9.60 29.58 -11.13
CA SER A 89 -10.17 30.20 -12.33
C SER A 89 -11.00 31.37 -11.84
N GLU A 90 -10.41 32.56 -11.86
CA GLU A 90 -11.14 33.82 -11.87
C GLU A 90 -11.91 33.87 -13.19
N HIS A 91 -13.16 33.41 -13.18
CA HIS A 91 -14.09 33.84 -14.21
C HIS A 91 -14.75 35.10 -13.65
N SER A 92 -14.23 36.25 -14.07
CA SER A 92 -14.89 37.52 -13.87
C SER A 92 -16.28 37.43 -14.49
N ASP A 93 -17.30 37.61 -13.67
CA ASP A 93 -18.64 37.92 -14.12
C ASP A 93 -18.55 39.07 -15.13
N GLN A 94 -18.81 38.77 -16.41
CA GLN A 94 -19.18 39.79 -17.38
C GLN A 94 -20.68 39.68 -17.58
N ALA A 95 -21.36 40.67 -16.99
CA ALA A 95 -22.78 40.89 -17.08
C ALA A 95 -23.29 40.88 -18.54
N ARG A 96 -24.39 40.17 -18.76
CA ARG A 96 -25.61 40.64 -19.43
C ARG A 96 -26.72 39.62 -19.21
#